data_AF-A0A965TYQ3-F1
#
_entry.id   AF-A0A965TYQ3-F1
#
_cell.length_a   1.000
_cell.length_b   1.000
_cell.length_c   1.000
_cell.angle_alpha   90.00
_cell.angle_beta   90.00
_cell.angle_gamma   90.00
#
_symmetry.space_group_name_H-M   'P 1'
#
loop_
_entity.id
_entity.type
_entity.pdbx_description
1 polymer ?
#
loop_
_entity_poly.entity_id
_entity_poly.type
_entity_poly.pdbx_seq_one_letter_code
_entity_poly.pdbx_strand_id
1 'polypeptide(L)'
;MNCHATCGECHVSRPSGYAGGLINKHEFFSTPPMEQTCYGCHGARNAGEFMGTVGFARDVHFEAGMTCVDCHDVTNFHGTGQEFDSMWEHATLPSCLDCHEDATPGKATNSVHDIHGTDLSCQVCHAQANQNCFDCHIEINEERTSLTSHSDMRILFRIGLNPEVTEERPYKYVALRHVPTTANTFDPAGENLIPNFDTKTNWKYSPTHNIQKITFQNESCDSCHGNERIFLQESDLIESDSKANWNLISSPPKQIGY
;
A
#
# COMPACT_ATOMS: atom_id res chain seq x y z
N MET A 1 -13.23 10.46 -14.11
CA MET A 1 -13.21 10.56 -12.64
C MET A 1 -12.16 11.59 -12.27
N ASN A 2 -12.53 12.65 -11.55
CA ASN A 2 -11.54 13.52 -10.93
C ASN A 2 -11.17 12.88 -9.59
N CYS A 3 -9.91 12.45 -9.45
CA CYS A 3 -9.39 11.94 -8.19
C CYS A 3 -9.00 13.05 -7.20
N HIS A 4 -9.09 14.31 -7.63
CA HIS A 4 -8.84 15.48 -6.80
C HIS A 4 -10.08 15.83 -5.99
N ALA A 5 -9.93 15.82 -4.66
CA ALA A 5 -11.00 16.11 -3.72
C ALA A 5 -11.20 17.62 -3.55
N THR A 6 -12.44 18.01 -3.25
CA THR A 6 -12.79 19.35 -2.78
C THR A 6 -13.15 19.34 -1.29
N CYS A 7 -13.19 20.51 -0.65
CA CYS A 7 -13.67 20.65 0.73
C CYS A 7 -15.06 19.98 0.91
N GLY A 8 -15.90 20.06 -0.12
CA GLY A 8 -17.26 19.51 -0.08
C GLY A 8 -17.31 17.99 -0.03
N GLU A 9 -16.41 17.30 -0.74
CA GLU A 9 -16.37 15.84 -0.88
C GLU A 9 -15.86 15.12 0.38
N CYS A 10 -15.36 15.88 1.35
CA CYS A 10 -15.04 15.37 2.68
C CYS A 10 -16.03 15.91 3.72
N HIS A 11 -16.30 17.21 3.73
CA HIS A 11 -16.97 17.84 4.86
C HIS A 11 -18.50 17.85 4.78
N VAL A 12 -19.13 17.59 3.63
CA VAL A 12 -20.61 17.70 3.53
C VAL A 12 -21.25 16.70 2.55
N SER A 13 -20.50 16.22 1.56
CA SER A 13 -20.96 15.29 0.53
C SER A 13 -20.01 14.11 0.38
N ARG A 14 -20.54 12.99 -0.09
CA ARG A 14 -19.73 11.85 -0.53
C ARG A 14 -19.02 12.21 -1.84
N PRO A 15 -17.86 11.61 -2.14
CA PRO A 15 -17.16 11.84 -3.39
C PRO A 15 -18.07 11.60 -4.60
N SER A 16 -17.95 12.46 -5.61
CA SER A 16 -18.76 12.36 -6.84
C SER A 16 -18.58 11.03 -7.58
N GLY A 17 -17.37 10.47 -7.55
CA GLY A 17 -17.05 9.13 -8.07
C GLY A 17 -17.69 7.97 -7.30
N TYR A 18 -18.22 8.22 -6.10
CA TYR A 18 -18.84 7.24 -5.22
C TYR A 18 -20.28 7.62 -4.89
N ALA A 19 -21.12 7.65 -5.92
CA ALA A 19 -22.55 8.00 -5.90
C ALA A 19 -22.88 9.46 -5.51
N GLY A 20 -21.92 10.24 -4.98
CA GLY A 20 -22.11 11.63 -4.59
C GLY A 20 -23.23 11.84 -3.56
N GLY A 21 -23.74 13.08 -3.47
CA GLY A 21 -24.84 13.43 -2.57
C GLY A 21 -24.40 13.72 -1.14
N LEU A 22 -25.29 14.39 -0.41
CA LEU A 22 -25.03 14.89 0.94
C LEU A 22 -24.92 13.73 1.95
N ILE A 23 -23.93 13.80 2.84
CA ILE A 23 -23.71 12.82 3.91
C ILE A 23 -24.86 12.88 4.92
N ASN A 24 -25.16 14.08 5.41
CA ASN A 24 -26.30 14.34 6.30
C ASN A 24 -26.89 15.73 6.05
N LYS A 25 -27.69 15.86 4.98
CA LYS A 25 -28.26 17.15 4.57
C LYS A 25 -27.13 18.21 4.47
N HIS A 26 -27.34 19.41 5.00
CA HIS A 26 -26.35 20.50 4.94
C HIS A 26 -25.43 20.54 6.17
N GLU A 27 -25.29 19.44 6.90
CA GLU A 27 -24.36 19.36 8.03
C GLU A 27 -22.91 19.31 7.52
N PHE A 28 -22.07 20.19 8.07
CA PHE A 28 -20.65 20.20 7.81
C PHE A 28 -19.92 19.47 8.94
N PHE A 29 -19.17 18.44 8.59
CA PHE A 29 -18.39 17.64 9.52
C PHE A 29 -16.99 18.22 9.65
N SER A 30 -16.55 18.56 10.86
CA SER A 30 -15.14 18.93 11.09
C SER A 30 -14.22 17.75 10.82
N THR A 31 -14.58 16.56 11.34
CA THR A 31 -13.92 15.29 11.03
C THR A 31 -14.86 14.47 10.13
N PRO A 32 -14.48 14.20 8.87
CA PRO A 32 -15.35 13.52 7.93
C PRO A 32 -15.57 12.05 8.30
N PRO A 33 -16.77 11.49 8.11
CA PRO A 33 -17.03 10.07 8.37
C PRO A 33 -16.32 9.19 7.33
N MET A 34 -15.23 8.55 7.76
CA MET A 34 -14.31 7.77 6.93
C MET A 34 -14.99 6.79 5.95
N GLU A 35 -16.03 6.09 6.38
CA GLU A 35 -16.71 5.08 5.55
C GLU A 35 -17.43 5.68 4.33
N GLN A 36 -17.83 6.95 4.42
CA GLN A 36 -18.60 7.64 3.39
C GLN A 36 -17.73 8.59 2.55
N THR A 37 -16.52 8.90 3.01
CA THR A 37 -15.61 9.85 2.36
C THR A 37 -14.34 9.14 1.88
N CYS A 38 -13.49 8.69 2.80
CA CYS A 38 -12.21 8.06 2.49
C CYS A 38 -12.38 6.79 1.65
N TYR A 39 -13.33 5.92 2.04
CA TYR A 39 -13.62 4.69 1.30
C TYR A 39 -14.11 4.97 -0.14
N GLY A 40 -14.83 6.07 -0.35
CA GLY A 40 -15.35 6.42 -1.67
C GLY A 40 -14.28 6.65 -2.72
N CYS A 41 -13.10 7.16 -2.31
CA CYS A 41 -11.97 7.40 -3.22
C CYS A 41 -10.86 6.34 -3.10
N HIS A 42 -10.48 5.97 -1.88
CA HIS A 42 -9.37 5.03 -1.65
C HIS A 42 -9.79 3.56 -1.74
N GLY A 43 -11.11 3.30 -1.79
CA GLY A 43 -11.71 2.02 -2.16
C GLY A 43 -11.17 0.82 -1.38
N ALA A 44 -11.12 -0.31 -2.08
CA ALA A 44 -10.66 -1.58 -1.52
C ALA A 44 -9.22 -1.53 -1.01
N ARG A 45 -8.30 -0.92 -1.77
CA ARG A 45 -6.84 -1.10 -1.58
C ARG A 45 -6.28 -0.46 -0.30
N ASN A 46 -6.88 0.61 0.22
CA ASN A 46 -6.46 1.21 1.49
C ASN A 46 -7.58 1.13 2.52
N ALA A 47 -8.72 1.76 2.23
CA ALA A 47 -9.82 1.82 3.19
C ALA A 47 -10.46 0.44 3.41
N GLY A 48 -10.62 -0.36 2.35
CA GLY A 48 -11.19 -1.69 2.48
C GLY A 48 -10.29 -2.67 3.21
N GLU A 49 -8.97 -2.57 3.06
CA GLU A 49 -8.00 -3.32 3.85
C GLU A 49 -8.06 -2.92 5.33
N PHE A 50 -8.03 -1.60 5.60
CA PHE A 50 -8.10 -1.07 6.95
C PHE A 50 -9.36 -1.52 7.66
N MET A 51 -10.47 -1.43 6.92
CA MET A 51 -11.79 -1.78 7.42
C MET A 51 -12.09 -3.28 7.41
N GLY A 52 -11.21 -4.10 6.81
CA GLY A 52 -11.40 -5.53 6.55
C GLY A 52 -12.62 -5.87 5.69
N THR A 53 -13.03 -4.97 4.80
CA THR A 53 -14.05 -5.26 3.76
C THR A 53 -13.45 -5.96 2.55
N VAL A 54 -12.11 -5.94 2.41
CA VAL A 54 -11.34 -6.79 1.49
C VAL A 54 -10.12 -7.38 2.21
N GLY A 55 -9.59 -8.49 1.71
CA GLY A 55 -8.44 -9.18 2.32
C GLY A 55 -8.88 -10.22 3.35
N PHE A 56 -8.21 -10.25 4.51
CA PHE A 56 -8.40 -11.28 5.55
C PHE A 56 -9.10 -10.77 6.80
N ALA A 57 -8.37 -10.00 7.62
CA ALA A 57 -8.88 -9.43 8.86
C ALA A 57 -8.84 -7.91 8.80
N ARG A 58 -9.62 -7.28 9.67
CA ARG A 58 -9.60 -5.82 9.87
C ARG A 58 -8.29 -5.43 10.52
N ASP A 59 -7.78 -4.24 10.21
CA ASP A 59 -6.59 -3.71 10.88
C ASP A 59 -6.84 -3.60 12.40
N VAL A 60 -5.86 -4.01 13.21
CA VAL A 60 -5.99 -3.96 14.69
C VAL A 60 -6.23 -2.54 15.21
N HIS A 61 -5.75 -1.51 14.51
CA HIS A 61 -6.00 -0.12 14.88
C HIS A 61 -7.44 0.28 14.57
N PHE A 62 -8.00 -0.21 13.46
CA PHE A 62 -9.42 -0.01 13.16
C PHE A 62 -10.32 -0.72 14.18
N GLU A 63 -9.95 -1.95 14.59
CA GLU A 63 -10.66 -2.66 15.66
C GLU A 63 -10.59 -1.92 17.01
N ALA A 64 -9.50 -1.20 17.26
CA ALA A 64 -9.34 -0.32 18.41
C ALA A 64 -10.11 1.01 18.29
N GLY A 65 -10.80 1.25 17.17
CA GLY A 65 -11.62 2.43 16.94
C GLY A 65 -10.90 3.61 16.28
N MET A 66 -9.67 3.41 15.79
CA MET A 66 -8.94 4.44 15.06
C MET A 66 -9.50 4.67 13.65
N THR A 67 -9.24 5.85 13.14
CA THR A 67 -9.60 6.37 11.83
C THR A 67 -8.36 6.83 11.07
N CYS A 68 -8.50 7.14 9.77
CA CYS A 68 -7.36 7.59 8.96
C CYS A 68 -6.61 8.77 9.59
N VAL A 69 -7.33 9.72 10.20
CA VAL A 69 -6.76 10.95 10.76
C VAL A 69 -6.09 10.77 12.12
N ASP A 70 -6.20 9.58 12.73
CA ASP A 70 -5.46 9.24 13.95
C ASP A 70 -4.01 8.86 13.63
N CYS A 71 -3.71 8.44 12.40
CA CYS A 71 -2.35 8.18 11.93
C CYS A 71 -1.85 9.27 10.98
N HIS A 72 -2.70 9.74 10.07
CA HIS A 72 -2.36 10.77 9.09
C HIS A 72 -2.68 12.17 9.61
N ASP A 73 -1.67 13.04 9.61
CA ASP A 73 -1.87 14.45 9.91
C ASP A 73 -2.81 15.10 8.87
N VAL A 74 -3.62 16.07 9.31
CA VAL A 74 -4.58 16.77 8.44
C VAL A 74 -3.92 17.44 7.23
N THR A 75 -2.64 17.81 7.33
CA THR A 75 -1.85 18.38 6.22
C THR A 75 -1.61 17.38 5.09
N ASN A 76 -1.73 16.07 5.34
CA ASN A 76 -1.72 15.04 4.29
C ASN A 76 -2.95 15.14 3.37
N PHE A 77 -4.03 15.78 3.81
CA PHE A 77 -5.30 15.85 3.09
C PHE A 77 -5.63 17.27 2.59
N HIS A 78 -5.45 18.29 3.42
CA HIS A 78 -5.73 19.68 3.02
C HIS A 78 -4.71 20.25 2.03
N GLY A 79 -3.57 19.57 1.86
CA GLY A 79 -2.47 20.00 1.01
C GLY A 79 -1.68 21.17 1.64
N THR A 80 -0.49 21.39 1.11
CA THR A 80 0.42 22.46 1.56
C THR A 80 0.53 23.60 0.55
N GLY A 81 -0.14 23.48 -0.60
CA GLY A 81 0.05 24.35 -1.77
C GLY A 81 1.30 24.02 -2.58
N GLN A 82 2.06 22.99 -2.19
CA GLN A 82 3.17 22.44 -2.94
C GLN A 82 2.71 21.20 -3.73
N GLU A 83 3.15 21.10 -4.98
CA GLU A 83 3.00 19.90 -5.78
C GLU A 83 4.14 18.93 -5.48
N PHE A 84 3.80 17.65 -5.35
CA PHE A 84 4.73 16.56 -5.12
C PHE A 84 4.59 15.54 -6.24
N ASP A 85 5.70 14.94 -6.69
CA ASP A 85 5.66 13.95 -7.77
C ASP A 85 5.11 12.60 -7.27
N SER A 86 5.12 12.39 -5.96
CA SER A 86 4.77 11.14 -5.31
C SER A 86 4.21 11.37 -3.91
N MET A 87 3.29 10.49 -3.49
CA MET A 87 2.82 10.46 -2.10
C MET A 87 3.96 10.28 -1.08
N TRP A 88 5.09 9.72 -1.52
CA TRP A 88 6.26 9.46 -0.70
C TRP A 88 7.08 10.71 -0.34
N GLU A 89 6.82 11.84 -0.99
CA GLU A 89 7.54 13.10 -0.79
C GLU A 89 6.81 14.06 0.18
N HIS A 90 5.62 13.67 0.66
CA HIS A 90 4.95 14.42 1.70
C HIS A 90 5.77 14.41 3.00
N ALA A 91 5.98 15.59 3.57
CA ALA A 91 6.88 15.80 4.71
C ALA A 91 6.47 15.07 6.00
N THR A 92 5.21 14.65 6.12
CA THR A 92 4.64 14.07 7.35
C THR A 92 3.86 12.80 7.02
N LEU A 93 4.55 11.71 6.73
CA LEU A 93 3.92 10.40 6.62
C LEU A 93 3.83 9.73 8.01
N PRO A 94 2.77 8.95 8.29
CA PRO A 94 2.65 8.25 9.56
C PRO A 94 3.79 7.25 9.75
N SER A 95 4.29 7.16 10.98
CA SER A 95 5.23 6.13 11.40
C SER A 95 4.62 5.28 12.52
N CYS A 96 4.90 3.98 12.48
CA CYS A 96 4.53 3.09 13.59
C CYS A 96 5.14 3.58 14.92
N LEU A 97 6.35 4.17 14.85
CA LEU A 97 7.09 4.65 16.01
C LEU A 97 6.53 5.95 16.61
N ASP A 98 5.59 6.63 15.94
CA ASP A 98 4.92 7.81 16.50
C ASP A 98 4.06 7.46 17.73
N CYS A 99 3.56 6.21 17.79
CA CYS A 99 2.79 5.67 18.91
C CYS A 99 3.49 4.48 19.60
N HIS A 100 4.27 3.69 18.86
CA HIS A 100 4.97 2.50 19.35
C HIS A 100 6.45 2.78 19.60
N GLU A 101 6.76 3.78 20.43
CA GLU A 101 8.14 4.12 20.79
C GLU A 101 8.90 2.93 21.41
N ASP A 102 8.17 2.01 22.06
CA ASP A 102 8.67 0.78 22.66
C ASP A 102 9.02 -0.33 21.66
N ALA A 103 8.85 -0.07 20.36
CA ALA A 103 9.36 -0.88 19.26
C ALA A 103 10.62 -0.28 18.62
N THR A 104 11.10 0.88 19.10
CA THR A 104 12.30 1.53 18.57
C THR A 104 13.55 0.66 18.82
N PRO A 105 14.36 0.37 17.79
CA PRO A 105 15.61 -0.39 17.96
C PRO A 105 16.54 0.24 19.00
N GLY A 106 17.07 -0.60 19.89
CA GLY A 106 17.91 -0.22 21.04
C GLY A 106 17.13 0.17 22.29
N LYS A 107 15.79 0.27 22.21
CA LYS A 107 14.89 0.56 23.33
C LYS A 107 13.74 -0.45 23.41
N ALA A 108 13.71 -1.45 22.53
CA ALA A 108 12.51 -2.23 22.35
C ALA A 108 12.27 -3.16 23.55
N THR A 109 11.00 -3.31 23.91
CA THR A 109 10.59 -4.27 24.95
C THR A 109 10.68 -5.71 24.46
N ASN A 110 10.48 -5.91 23.15
CA ASN A 110 10.65 -7.18 22.45
C ASN A 110 11.96 -7.16 21.66
N SER A 111 12.89 -8.05 22.00
CA SER A 111 14.21 -8.15 21.36
C SER A 111 14.16 -8.38 19.86
N VAL A 112 13.06 -8.91 19.32
CA VAL A 112 12.88 -9.10 17.87
C VAL A 112 12.91 -7.76 17.13
N HIS A 113 12.41 -6.67 17.73
CA HIS A 113 12.49 -5.34 17.11
C HIS A 113 13.92 -4.78 17.13
N ASP A 114 14.71 -5.07 18.17
CA ASP A 114 16.13 -4.68 18.21
C ASP A 114 16.95 -5.43 17.16
N ILE A 115 16.65 -6.72 16.97
CA ILE A 115 17.35 -7.58 16.01
C ILE A 115 17.07 -7.15 14.56
N HIS A 116 15.83 -6.74 14.25
CA HIS A 116 15.39 -6.57 12.86
C HIS A 116 15.08 -5.14 12.46
N GLY A 117 14.88 -4.22 13.40
CA GLY A 117 14.24 -2.92 13.12
C GLY A 117 15.06 -1.95 12.27
N THR A 118 16.30 -2.29 11.91
CA THR A 118 17.08 -1.56 10.90
C THR A 118 16.96 -2.16 9.50
N ASP A 119 16.67 -3.46 9.39
CA ASP A 119 16.73 -4.20 8.13
C ASP A 119 15.35 -4.41 7.50
N LEU A 120 14.30 -4.52 8.32
CA LEU A 120 12.94 -4.85 7.87
C LEU A 120 12.00 -3.65 8.07
N SER A 121 11.19 -3.34 7.06
CA SER A 121 10.01 -2.47 7.30
C SER A 121 9.03 -3.19 8.22
N CYS A 122 8.31 -2.49 9.10
CA CYS A 122 7.37 -3.07 10.06
C CYS A 122 6.34 -4.00 9.41
N GLN A 123 5.88 -3.65 8.20
CA GLN A 123 4.90 -4.42 7.42
C GLN A 123 5.41 -5.82 7.05
N VAL A 124 6.72 -6.07 7.01
CA VAL A 124 7.26 -7.42 6.79
C VAL A 124 6.74 -8.39 7.85
N CYS A 125 6.67 -7.96 9.10
CA CYS A 125 6.16 -8.76 10.20
C CYS A 125 4.67 -8.56 10.44
N HIS A 126 4.17 -7.33 10.25
CA HIS A 126 2.86 -6.95 10.78
C HIS A 126 1.75 -6.87 9.73
N ALA A 127 2.06 -6.87 8.43
CA ALA A 127 1.03 -6.85 7.40
C ALA A 127 0.52 -8.26 7.07
N GLN A 128 -0.69 -8.29 6.54
CA GLN A 128 -1.31 -9.51 6.01
C GLN A 128 -1.19 -9.57 4.49
N ALA A 129 -1.45 -10.76 3.93
CA ALA A 129 -1.65 -10.92 2.50
C ALA A 129 -2.76 -9.98 2.00
N ASN A 130 -2.52 -9.38 0.84
CA ASN A 130 -3.34 -8.31 0.31
C ASN A 130 -3.60 -8.50 -1.19
N GLN A 131 -4.45 -7.64 -1.75
CA GLN A 131 -4.80 -7.71 -3.17
C GLN A 131 -3.64 -7.23 -4.04
N ASN A 132 -3.21 -8.11 -4.92
CA ASN A 132 -2.20 -7.89 -5.94
C ASN A 132 -2.89 -8.01 -7.29
N CYS A 133 -2.82 -6.96 -8.10
CA CYS A 133 -3.46 -6.94 -9.41
C CYS A 133 -2.40 -7.19 -10.49
N PHE A 134 -2.74 -7.90 -11.54
CA PHE A 134 -1.87 -8.23 -12.67
C PHE A 134 -2.57 -7.86 -13.99
N ASP A 135 -1.77 -7.59 -15.02
CA ASP A 135 -2.25 -7.41 -16.39
C ASP A 135 -3.39 -6.38 -16.56
N CYS A 136 -3.14 -5.15 -16.10
CA CYS A 136 -4.05 -4.04 -16.36
C CYS A 136 -3.98 -3.67 -17.84
N HIS A 137 -5.10 -3.89 -18.53
CA HIS A 137 -5.32 -3.37 -19.86
C HIS A 137 -6.47 -2.37 -19.84
N ILE A 138 -6.26 -1.22 -20.46
CA ILE A 138 -7.34 -0.26 -20.71
C ILE A 138 -7.93 -0.50 -22.09
N GLU A 139 -9.21 -0.23 -22.25
CA GLU A 139 -9.89 -0.15 -23.53
C GLU A 139 -10.55 1.22 -23.63
N ILE A 140 -10.47 1.84 -24.80
CA ILE A 140 -11.10 3.12 -25.10
C ILE A 140 -12.14 2.88 -26.18
N ASN A 141 -13.37 3.32 -25.96
CA ASN A 141 -14.42 3.16 -26.97
C ASN A 141 -14.10 3.98 -28.24
N GLU A 142 -14.75 3.65 -29.36
CA GLU A 142 -14.47 4.27 -30.67
C GLU A 142 -14.61 5.81 -30.64
N GLU A 143 -15.57 6.30 -29.85
CA GLU A 143 -15.86 7.73 -29.68
C GLU A 143 -14.84 8.45 -28.76
N ARG A 144 -13.94 7.69 -28.11
CA ARG A 144 -12.98 8.14 -27.09
C ARG A 144 -13.62 8.89 -25.92
N THR A 145 -14.85 8.53 -25.59
CA THR A 145 -15.66 9.11 -24.51
C THR A 145 -15.65 8.27 -23.23
N SER A 146 -15.25 6.99 -23.29
CA SER A 146 -15.17 6.10 -22.13
C SER A 146 -13.92 5.24 -22.13
N LEU A 147 -13.40 4.99 -20.92
CA LEU A 147 -12.30 4.07 -20.66
C LEU A 147 -12.79 2.95 -19.73
N THR A 148 -12.57 1.70 -20.15
CA THR A 148 -12.75 0.50 -19.31
C THR A 148 -11.39 -0.11 -19.03
N SER A 149 -11.29 -0.89 -17.95
CA SER A 149 -10.06 -1.60 -17.62
C SER A 149 -10.35 -2.97 -17.03
N HIS A 150 -9.47 -3.92 -17.31
CA HIS A 150 -9.53 -5.29 -16.81
C HIS A 150 -8.18 -5.64 -16.19
N SER A 151 -8.19 -6.41 -15.09
CA SER A 151 -6.99 -6.92 -14.43
C SER A 151 -7.31 -8.20 -13.68
N ASP A 152 -6.36 -9.13 -13.65
CA ASP A 152 -6.44 -10.29 -12.77
C ASP A 152 -6.07 -9.89 -11.34
N MET A 153 -6.69 -10.53 -10.35
CA MET A 153 -6.41 -10.26 -8.94
C MET A 153 -6.03 -11.53 -8.21
N ARG A 154 -4.97 -11.45 -7.41
CA ARG A 154 -4.50 -12.54 -6.53
C ARG A 154 -4.30 -11.97 -5.13
N ILE A 155 -4.63 -12.76 -4.11
CA ILE A 155 -4.34 -12.40 -2.72
C ILE A 155 -2.98 -13.03 -2.35
N LEU A 156 -1.97 -12.19 -2.13
CA LEU A 156 -0.59 -12.62 -1.91
C LEU A 156 0.07 -11.79 -0.80
N PHE A 157 1.06 -12.40 -0.16
CA PHE A 157 2.03 -11.71 0.70
C PHE A 157 3.43 -12.07 0.22
N ARG A 158 4.23 -11.07 -0.15
CA ARG A 158 5.60 -11.27 -0.61
C ARG A 158 6.54 -10.27 0.05
N ILE A 159 7.65 -10.78 0.56
CA ILE A 159 8.79 -10.03 1.06
C ILE A 159 9.83 -10.01 -0.06
N GLY A 160 10.41 -8.85 -0.33
CA GLY A 160 11.53 -8.75 -1.26
C GLY A 160 12.48 -7.65 -0.85
N LEU A 161 13.49 -7.43 -1.68
CA LEU A 161 14.40 -6.30 -1.48
C LEU A 161 13.66 -4.99 -1.71
N ASN A 162 14.07 -3.96 -0.97
CA ASN A 162 13.53 -2.63 -1.15
C ASN A 162 13.94 -2.07 -2.54
N PRO A 163 12.98 -1.79 -3.44
CA PRO A 163 13.28 -1.25 -4.76
C PRO A 163 13.83 0.18 -4.72
N GLU A 164 13.61 0.90 -3.61
CA GLU A 164 13.91 2.32 -3.49
C GLU A 164 14.29 2.66 -2.04
N VAL A 165 15.58 2.49 -1.74
CA VAL A 165 16.16 2.81 -0.43
C VAL A 165 16.33 4.32 -0.32
N THR A 166 15.72 4.93 0.70
CA THR A 166 15.89 6.34 1.05
C THR A 166 16.28 6.47 2.52
N GLU A 167 16.59 7.69 2.98
CA GLU A 167 16.88 7.92 4.41
C GLU A 167 15.67 7.61 5.31
N GLU A 168 14.45 7.89 4.82
CA GLU A 168 13.18 7.65 5.52
C GLU A 168 12.73 6.19 5.44
N ARG A 169 13.19 5.47 4.41
CA ARG A 169 12.90 4.05 4.18
C ARG A 169 14.20 3.28 3.91
N PRO A 170 15.09 3.16 4.92
CA PRO A 170 16.41 2.57 4.76
C PRO A 170 16.39 1.03 4.74
N TYR A 171 15.22 0.43 4.87
CA TYR A 171 15.05 -1.02 5.02
C TYR A 171 15.65 -1.78 3.84
N LYS A 172 16.27 -2.91 4.16
CA LYS A 172 16.74 -3.87 3.16
C LYS A 172 15.60 -4.70 2.60
N TYR A 173 14.69 -5.17 3.46
CA TYR A 173 13.54 -5.97 3.08
C TYR A 173 12.24 -5.26 3.38
N VAL A 174 11.30 -5.41 2.46
CA VAL A 174 9.98 -4.81 2.56
C VAL A 174 8.88 -5.75 2.13
N ALA A 175 7.66 -5.51 2.63
CA ALA A 175 6.46 -6.09 2.05
C ALA A 175 6.23 -5.47 0.67
N LEU A 176 6.09 -6.32 -0.35
CA LEU A 176 5.86 -5.92 -1.72
C LEU A 176 4.39 -6.09 -2.10
N ARG A 177 3.95 -5.25 -3.03
CA ARG A 177 2.66 -5.38 -3.69
C ARG A 177 2.83 -5.17 -5.19
N HIS A 178 2.20 -6.03 -5.96
CA HIS A 178 2.16 -5.92 -7.40
C HIS A 178 1.22 -4.79 -7.85
N VAL A 179 1.68 -4.02 -8.83
CA VAL A 179 0.94 -2.98 -9.54
C VAL A 179 0.71 -3.52 -10.95
N PRO A 180 -0.54 -3.54 -11.46
CA PRO A 180 -0.90 -4.31 -12.64
C PRO A 180 -0.42 -3.70 -13.96
N THR A 181 0.28 -2.57 -13.94
CA THR A 181 0.75 -1.91 -15.15
C THR A 181 1.72 -2.83 -15.91
N THR A 182 1.49 -2.95 -17.21
CA THR A 182 2.31 -3.67 -18.18
C THR A 182 2.86 -2.67 -19.22
N ALA A 183 3.85 -3.08 -20.02
CA ALA A 183 4.47 -2.21 -21.03
C ALA A 183 3.46 -1.64 -22.05
N ASN A 184 2.37 -2.38 -22.31
CA ASN A 184 1.33 -2.05 -23.30
C ASN A 184 0.00 -1.62 -22.67
N THR A 185 -0.06 -1.35 -21.36
CA THR A 185 -1.30 -0.94 -20.68
C THR A 185 -1.99 0.20 -21.44
N PHE A 186 -1.24 1.20 -21.90
CA PHE A 186 -1.78 2.43 -22.50
C PHE A 186 -1.74 2.47 -24.04
N ASP A 187 -1.44 1.38 -24.73
CA ASP A 187 -1.38 1.35 -26.21
C ASP A 187 -2.64 1.93 -26.89
N PRO A 188 -3.88 1.72 -26.37
CA PRO A 188 -5.07 2.34 -26.96
C PRO A 188 -5.10 3.87 -26.87
N ALA A 189 -4.39 4.46 -25.90
CA ALA A 189 -4.26 5.90 -25.72
C ALA A 189 -3.15 6.50 -26.60
N GLY A 190 -2.16 5.71 -27.00
CA GLY A 190 -1.06 6.12 -27.88
C GLY A 190 0.10 5.14 -27.84
N GLU A 191 0.99 5.23 -28.82
CA GLU A 191 2.16 4.35 -28.92
C GLU A 191 3.25 4.75 -27.92
N ASN A 192 3.88 3.74 -27.30
CA ASN A 192 5.10 3.90 -26.49
C ASN A 192 4.97 4.91 -25.32
N LEU A 193 3.83 4.91 -24.63
CA LEU A 193 3.57 5.81 -23.50
C LEU A 193 4.29 5.41 -22.19
N ILE A 194 4.87 4.20 -22.13
CA ILE A 194 5.70 3.73 -21.00
C ILE A 194 7.07 3.26 -21.52
N PRO A 195 7.89 4.16 -22.09
CA PRO A 195 9.11 3.78 -22.79
C PRO A 195 10.19 3.14 -21.90
N ASN A 196 10.11 3.37 -20.58
CA ASN A 196 11.11 2.93 -19.60
C ASN A 196 10.59 1.82 -18.67
N PHE A 197 9.55 1.07 -19.08
CA PHE A 197 8.87 0.07 -18.24
C PHE A 197 9.85 -0.89 -17.55
N ASP A 198 10.76 -1.51 -18.31
CA ASP A 198 11.73 -2.49 -17.81
C ASP A 198 12.79 -1.92 -16.85
N THR A 199 12.87 -0.59 -16.70
CA THR A 199 13.81 0.07 -15.78
C THR A 199 13.22 0.32 -14.39
N LYS A 200 11.90 0.18 -14.24
CA LYS A 200 11.17 0.45 -13.00
C LYS A 200 10.37 -0.78 -12.60
N THR A 201 10.47 -1.18 -11.34
CA THR A 201 9.71 -2.33 -10.83
C THR A 201 8.21 -2.06 -10.85
N ASN A 202 7.38 -3.05 -11.14
CA ASN A 202 5.93 -3.00 -10.90
C ASN A 202 5.53 -3.83 -9.67
N TRP A 203 6.46 -4.56 -9.04
CA TRP A 203 6.39 -4.85 -7.60
C TRP A 203 6.96 -3.67 -6.81
N LYS A 204 6.14 -3.09 -5.93
CA LYS A 204 6.48 -1.86 -5.17
C LYS A 204 6.43 -2.09 -3.67
N TYR A 205 7.13 -1.24 -2.92
CA TYR A 205 6.97 -1.13 -1.47
C TYR A 205 5.48 -0.93 -1.12
N SER A 206 5.01 -1.70 -0.14
CA SER A 206 3.60 -1.76 0.23
C SER A 206 3.32 -1.13 1.59
N PRO A 207 2.81 0.12 1.66
CA PRO A 207 2.29 0.73 2.88
C PRO A 207 0.88 0.18 3.16
N THR A 208 0.80 -1.12 3.39
CA THR A 208 -0.46 -1.83 3.64
C THR A 208 -1.16 -1.31 4.88
N HIS A 209 -2.49 -1.26 4.82
CA HIS A 209 -3.35 -0.85 5.93
C HIS A 209 -4.11 -2.07 6.44
N ASN A 210 -3.40 -3.15 6.77
CA ASN A 210 -3.99 -4.41 7.25
C ASN A 210 -3.14 -5.01 8.38
N ILE A 211 -2.71 -4.15 9.28
CA ILE A 211 -1.78 -4.47 10.34
C ILE A 211 -2.41 -5.41 11.37
N GLN A 212 -1.63 -6.43 11.76
CA GLN A 212 -1.93 -7.35 12.85
C GLN A 212 -0.79 -7.38 13.85
N LYS A 213 -1.15 -7.61 15.12
CA LYS A 213 -0.17 -7.86 16.17
C LYS A 213 0.57 -9.19 15.94
N ILE A 214 -0.18 -10.23 15.57
CA ILE A 214 0.33 -11.57 15.27
C ILE A 214 -0.09 -11.92 13.85
N THR A 215 0.89 -12.25 13.03
CA THR A 215 0.75 -12.75 11.66
C THR A 215 1.38 -14.13 11.58
N PHE A 216 1.16 -14.82 10.46
CA PHE A 216 1.77 -16.13 10.29
C PHE A 216 3.30 -16.03 10.24
N GLN A 217 3.89 -14.95 9.69
CA GLN A 217 5.33 -14.81 9.55
C GLN A 217 6.05 -14.33 10.82
N ASN A 218 5.32 -13.75 11.78
CA ASN A 218 5.90 -13.25 13.04
C ASN A 218 5.62 -14.15 14.26
N GLU A 219 4.93 -15.28 14.09
CA GLU A 219 4.60 -16.22 15.17
C GLU A 219 5.83 -17.00 15.68
N SER A 220 6.85 -17.20 14.83
CA SER A 220 8.08 -17.88 15.17
C SER A 220 9.22 -17.47 14.23
N CYS A 221 10.49 -17.71 14.64
CA CYS A 221 11.64 -17.47 13.76
C CYS A 221 11.56 -18.30 12.48
N ASP A 222 11.13 -19.57 12.58
CA ASP A 222 11.07 -20.49 11.44
C ASP A 222 9.97 -20.09 10.44
N SER A 223 8.88 -19.48 10.92
CA SER A 223 7.79 -19.00 10.07
C SER A 223 8.23 -17.92 9.07
N CYS A 224 9.36 -17.25 9.33
CA CYS A 224 10.04 -16.35 8.40
C CYS A 224 11.32 -16.96 7.82
N HIS A 225 12.29 -17.34 8.66
CA HIS A 225 13.61 -17.80 8.23
C HIS A 225 13.62 -19.18 7.54
N GLY A 226 12.65 -20.04 7.86
CA GLY A 226 12.47 -21.35 7.25
C GLY A 226 11.44 -21.37 6.12
N ASN A 227 10.89 -20.22 5.75
CA ASN A 227 9.72 -20.13 4.88
C ASN A 227 10.01 -19.33 3.60
N GLU A 228 10.48 -20.00 2.55
CA GLU A 228 10.73 -19.35 1.26
C GLU A 228 9.46 -18.87 0.56
N ARG A 229 8.29 -19.42 0.91
CA ARG A 229 7.02 -19.18 0.19
C ARG A 229 6.48 -17.76 0.34
N ILE A 230 7.04 -17.01 1.28
CA ILE A 230 6.59 -15.65 1.61
C ILE A 230 7.58 -14.61 1.12
N PHE A 231 8.68 -15.05 0.52
CA PHE A 231 9.61 -14.20 -0.22
C PHE A 231 9.23 -14.23 -1.70
N LEU A 232 9.49 -13.13 -2.40
CA LEU A 232 9.27 -13.02 -3.84
C LEU A 232 10.22 -13.99 -4.57
N GLN A 233 9.62 -14.91 -5.33
CA GLN A 233 10.35 -15.89 -6.15
C GLN A 233 10.12 -15.62 -7.63
N GLU A 234 10.99 -16.20 -8.47
CA GLU A 234 10.85 -16.11 -9.93
C GLU A 234 9.51 -16.69 -10.42
N SER A 235 8.97 -17.69 -9.74
CA SER A 235 7.66 -18.29 -10.04
C SER A 235 6.46 -17.39 -9.75
N ASP A 236 6.65 -16.31 -8.98
CA ASP A 236 5.63 -15.30 -8.74
C ASP A 236 5.58 -14.23 -9.83
N LEU A 237 6.67 -14.09 -10.61
CA LEU A 237 6.77 -13.13 -11.71
C LEU A 237 6.09 -13.69 -12.96
N ILE A 238 5.48 -12.80 -13.73
CA ILE A 238 4.80 -13.14 -14.99
C ILE A 238 5.49 -12.49 -16.19
N GLU A 239 5.18 -12.94 -17.41
CA GLU A 239 5.85 -12.44 -18.63
C GLU A 239 5.69 -10.93 -18.84
N SER A 240 4.56 -10.37 -18.42
CA SER A 240 4.23 -8.95 -18.55
C SER A 240 4.87 -8.06 -17.47
N ASP A 241 5.58 -8.66 -16.51
CA ASP A 241 6.26 -7.93 -15.45
C ASP A 241 7.48 -7.19 -15.96
N SER A 242 7.79 -6.06 -15.29
CA SER A 242 9.03 -5.35 -15.53
C SER A 242 10.23 -6.22 -15.22
N LYS A 243 11.21 -6.25 -16.13
CA LYS A 243 12.49 -6.94 -15.91
C LYS A 243 13.22 -6.46 -14.65
N ALA A 244 12.98 -5.23 -14.19
CA ALA A 244 13.56 -4.71 -12.96
C ALA A 244 13.15 -5.53 -11.72
N ASN A 245 12.03 -6.26 -11.75
CA ASN A 245 11.54 -7.03 -10.60
C ASN A 245 12.46 -8.20 -10.21
N TRP A 246 13.27 -8.72 -11.14
CA TRP A 246 14.24 -9.78 -10.82
C TRP A 246 15.27 -9.32 -9.78
N ASN A 247 15.51 -8.01 -9.67
CA ASN A 247 16.38 -7.44 -8.64
C ASN A 247 15.74 -7.42 -7.24
N LEU A 248 14.45 -7.75 -7.12
CA LEU A 248 13.72 -7.77 -5.85
C LEU A 248 13.65 -9.17 -5.23
N ILE A 249 13.92 -10.20 -6.03
CA ILE A 249 13.92 -11.60 -5.58
C ILE A 249 14.92 -11.73 -4.45
N SER A 250 14.48 -12.38 -3.38
CA SER A 250 15.32 -12.67 -2.24
C SER A 250 14.93 -14.00 -1.61
N SER A 251 15.83 -14.54 -0.80
CA SER A 251 15.57 -15.71 0.03
C SER A 251 15.49 -15.29 1.48
N PRO A 252 14.86 -16.12 2.34
CA PRO A 252 14.94 -15.92 3.78
C PRO A 252 16.39 -15.72 4.22
N PRO A 253 16.70 -14.64 4.97
CA PRO A 253 18.02 -14.49 5.54
C PRO A 253 18.28 -15.65 6.50
N LYS A 254 19.52 -16.13 6.58
CA LYS A 254 19.87 -17.17 7.56
C LYS A 254 19.54 -16.67 8.96
N GLN A 255 18.88 -17.51 9.77
CA GLN A 255 18.72 -17.21 11.18
C GLN A 255 20.11 -17.09 11.81
N ILE A 256 20.42 -15.89 12.30
CA ILE A 256 21.63 -15.66 13.07
C ILE A 256 21.30 -16.09 14.50
N GLY A 257 22.07 -17.02 15.06
CA GLY A 257 21.89 -17.42 16.45
C GLY A 257 22.23 -16.24 17.35
N TYR A 258 21.24 -15.74 18.09
CA TYR A 258 21.39 -14.72 19.12
C TYR A 258 21.39 -15.38 20.50
#